data_AF-A0A1Q3DFE1-F1
#
_entry.id   AF-A0A1Q3DFE1-F1
#
_cell.length_a   1.000
_cell.length_b   1.000
_cell.length_c   1.000
_cell.angle_alpha   90.00
_cell.angle_beta   90.00
_cell.angle_gamma   90.00
#
_symmetry.space_group_name_H-M   'P 1'
#
loop_
_entity.id
_entity.type
_entity.pdbx_description
1 polymer ?
#
loop_
_entity_poly.entity_id
_entity_poly.type
_entity_poly.pdbx_seq_one_letter_code
_entity_poly.pdbx_strand_id
1 'polypeptide(L)'
;MANIKNQKFIALDISEKNYLSWVLDVKLHLSTKKLRHTIEEDKAVSNEERATTLIFLRHRIDDDLKYEYLTVENPLELWQNLNDRFEHLKAVVLPKALND
;
A
#
# COMPACT_ATOMS: atom_id res chain seq x y z
N MET A 1 -1.71 25.76 -17.82
CA MET A 1 -1.10 25.16 -16.60
C MET A 1 -2.14 24.24 -15.98
N ALA A 2 -1.92 22.93 -16.02
CA ALA A 2 -2.85 21.99 -15.40
C ALA A 2 -2.77 22.17 -13.88
N ASN A 3 -3.85 22.66 -13.29
CA ASN A 3 -4.03 22.65 -11.84
C ASN A 3 -4.04 21.18 -11.42
N ILE A 4 -2.92 20.69 -10.88
CA ILE A 4 -2.85 19.37 -10.26
C ILE A 4 -3.75 19.47 -9.04
N LYS A 5 -5.05 19.25 -9.27
CA LYS A 5 -6.06 19.06 -8.24
C LYS A 5 -5.43 18.06 -7.28
N ASN A 6 -5.21 18.49 -6.04
CA ASN A 6 -4.80 17.64 -4.93
C ASN A 6 -5.61 16.34 -4.99
N GLN A 7 -5.04 15.31 -5.63
CA GLN A 7 -5.68 14.01 -5.71
C GLN A 7 -5.57 13.50 -4.29
N LYS A 8 -6.67 13.66 -3.53
CA LYS A 8 -6.78 13.17 -2.17
C LYS A 8 -6.36 11.70 -2.25
N PHE A 9 -5.23 11.39 -1.65
CA PHE A 9 -4.78 10.02 -1.50
C PHE A 9 -5.91 9.28 -0.78
N ILE A 10 -6.61 8.41 -1.52
CA ILE A 10 -7.80 7.73 -1.01
C ILE A 10 -7.28 6.61 -0.10
N ALA A 11 -7.81 6.53 1.13
CA ALA A 11 -7.47 5.42 2.03
C ALA A 11 -7.97 4.10 1.43
N LEU A 12 -7.25 3.01 1.66
CA LEU A 12 -7.68 1.67 1.24
C LEU A 12 -9.00 1.35 1.93
N ASP A 13 -10.05 1.20 1.15
CA ASP A 13 -11.38 0.88 1.64
C ASP A 13 -11.50 -0.63 1.90
N ILE A 14 -12.25 -1.02 2.92
CA ILE A 14 -12.52 -2.41 3.27
C ILE A 14 -13.29 -3.15 2.17
N SER A 15 -14.02 -2.43 1.30
CA SER A 15 -14.66 -3.01 0.11
C SER A 15 -13.69 -3.36 -1.02
N GLU A 16 -12.40 -3.07 -0.84
CA GLU A 16 -11.27 -3.47 -1.68
C GLU A 16 -11.26 -2.86 -3.11
N LYS A 17 -12.32 -2.14 -3.49
CA LYS A 17 -12.51 -1.60 -4.85
C LYS A 17 -11.41 -0.67 -5.32
N ASN A 18 -10.73 0.01 -4.41
CA ASN A 18 -9.65 0.94 -4.72
C ASN A 18 -8.24 0.36 -4.51
N TYR A 19 -8.12 -0.95 -4.22
CA TYR A 19 -6.87 -1.57 -3.83
C TYR A 19 -5.74 -1.37 -4.86
N LEU A 20 -5.99 -1.58 -6.15
CA LEU A 20 -4.96 -1.41 -7.19
C LEU A 20 -4.48 0.04 -7.31
N SER A 21 -5.39 1.01 -7.25
CA SER A 21 -5.03 2.43 -7.24
C SER A 21 -4.23 2.78 -5.99
N TRP A 22 -4.65 2.27 -4.83
CA TRP A 22 -3.98 2.49 -3.57
C TRP A 22 -2.54 1.94 -3.56
N VAL A 23 -2.33 0.72 -4.07
CA VAL A 23 -1.00 0.11 -4.19
C VAL A 23 -0.06 0.99 -5.03
N LEU A 24 -0.55 1.51 -6.17
CA LEU A 24 0.22 2.39 -7.03
C LEU A 24 0.58 3.70 -6.32
N ASP A 25 -0.40 4.33 -5.66
CA ASP A 25 -0.20 5.58 -4.94
C ASP A 25 0.79 5.44 -3.76
N VAL A 26 0.71 4.35 -2.99
CA VAL A 26 1.67 4.03 -1.91
C VAL A 26 3.08 3.91 -2.49
N LYS A 27 3.27 3.06 -3.52
CA LYS A 27 4.59 2.83 -4.12
C LYS A 27 5.19 4.10 -4.70
N LEU A 28 4.38 4.93 -5.36
CA LEU A 28 4.82 6.21 -5.91
C LEU A 28 5.22 7.16 -4.79
N HIS A 29 4.38 7.31 -3.76
CA HIS A 29 4.68 8.19 -2.62
C HIS A 29 6.00 7.80 -1.93
N LEU A 30 6.16 6.52 -1.59
CA LEU A 30 7.40 6.03 -0.96
C LEU A 30 8.62 6.22 -1.88
N SER A 31 8.47 6.06 -3.20
CA SER A 31 9.55 6.33 -4.16
C SER A 31 9.99 7.80 -4.12
N THR A 32 9.04 8.75 -4.06
CA THR A 32 9.40 10.18 -3.94
C THR A 32 10.14 10.51 -2.66
N LYS A 33 9.89 9.73 -1.60
CA LYS A 33 10.53 9.85 -0.29
C LYS A 33 11.82 9.04 -0.17
N LYS A 34 12.19 8.26 -1.20
CA LYS A 34 13.29 7.26 -1.15
C LYS A 34 13.11 6.22 -0.03
N LEU A 35 11.86 5.88 0.26
CA LEU A 35 11.46 4.91 1.29
C LEU A 35 10.86 3.63 0.69
N ARG A 36 10.90 3.45 -0.64
CA ARG A 36 10.25 2.30 -1.28
C ARG A 36 10.86 0.96 -0.83
N HIS A 37 12.15 0.94 -0.50
CA HIS A 37 12.83 -0.27 -0.02
C HIS A 37 12.24 -0.82 1.27
N THR A 38 11.63 0.02 2.12
CA THR A 38 11.09 -0.38 3.42
C THR A 38 9.88 -1.33 3.33
N ILE A 39 9.27 -1.43 2.15
CA ILE A 39 8.15 -2.34 1.85
C ILE A 39 8.55 -3.45 0.86
N GLU A 40 9.83 -3.54 0.49
CA GLU A 40 10.36 -4.56 -0.43
C GLU A 40 11.35 -5.49 0.27
N GLU A 41 12.19 -4.98 1.16
CA GLU A 41 13.21 -5.76 1.87
C GLU A 41 13.42 -5.25 3.30
N ASP A 42 13.66 -6.16 4.26
CA ASP A 42 13.87 -5.78 5.67
C ASP A 42 15.33 -5.43 6.01
N LYS A 43 16.27 -5.83 5.15
CA LYS A 43 17.71 -5.66 5.39
C LYS A 43 18.12 -4.18 5.28
N ALA A 44 18.79 -3.69 6.31
CA ALA A 44 19.39 -2.35 6.38
C ALA A 44 18.43 -1.14 6.43
N VAL A 45 17.15 -1.34 6.75
CA VAL A 45 16.21 -0.23 6.99
C VAL A 45 16.45 0.35 8.39
N SER A 46 16.61 1.67 8.50
CA SER A 46 16.72 2.33 9.80
C SER A 46 15.40 2.34 10.58
N ASN A 47 15.46 2.47 11.91
CA ASN A 47 14.25 2.56 12.74
C ASN A 47 13.38 3.78 12.38
N GLU A 48 14.00 4.88 11.96
CA GLU A 48 13.28 6.08 11.52
C GLU A 48 12.50 5.83 10.22
N GLU A 49 13.13 5.20 9.23
CA GLU A 49 12.47 4.85 7.97
C GLU A 49 11.35 3.83 8.19
N ARG A 50 11.56 2.85 9.08
CA ARG A 50 10.54 1.87 9.49
C ARG A 50 9.33 2.56 10.11
N ALA A 51 9.55 3.38 11.14
CA ALA A 51 8.49 4.11 11.82
C ALA A 51 7.75 5.06 10.87
N THR A 52 8.49 5.81 10.06
CA THR A 52 7.93 6.74 9.06
C THR A 52 7.02 6.02 8.07
N THR A 53 7.48 4.89 7.53
CA THR A 53 6.69 4.09 6.58
C THR A 53 5.47 3.48 7.25
N LEU A 54 5.60 2.93 8.45
CA LEU A 54 4.49 2.30 9.18
C LEU A 54 3.39 3.31 9.49
N ILE A 55 3.76 4.50 10.00
CA ILE A 55 2.82 5.60 10.28
C ILE A 55 2.12 6.01 8.99
N PHE A 56 2.85 6.11 7.88
CA PHE A 56 2.26 6.42 6.58
C PHE A 56 1.23 5.37 6.15
N LEU A 57 1.57 4.08 6.17
CA LEU A 57 0.66 2.99 5.79
C LEU A 57 -0.60 2.98 6.67
N ARG A 58 -0.45 3.09 7.99
CA ARG A 58 -1.58 3.10 8.95
C ARG A 58 -2.52 4.28 8.75
N HIS A 59 -2.04 5.43 8.30
CA HIS A 59 -2.90 6.57 7.96
C HIS A 59 -3.64 6.41 6.63
N ARG A 60 -3.25 5.44 5.81
CA ARG A 60 -3.75 5.24 4.46
C ARG A 60 -4.60 3.99 4.31
N ILE A 61 -4.95 3.31 5.38
CA ILE A 61 -5.89 2.18 5.37
C ILE A 61 -7.12 2.53 6.21
N ASP A 62 -8.22 1.85 5.95
CA ASP A 62 -9.46 1.96 6.74
C ASP A 62 -9.23 1.67 8.23
N ASP A 63 -10.03 2.28 9.11
CA ASP A 63 -9.89 2.14 10.57
C ASP A 63 -10.10 0.69 11.03
N ASP A 64 -10.98 -0.09 10.38
CA ASP A 64 -11.18 -1.50 10.71
C ASP A 64 -9.95 -2.33 10.35
N LEU A 65 -9.33 -2.07 9.18
CA LEU A 65 -8.06 -2.70 8.78
C LEU A 65 -6.93 -2.30 9.73
N LYS A 66 -6.89 -1.04 10.17
CA LYS A 66 -5.91 -0.55 11.13
C LYS A 66 -6.07 -1.24 12.49
N TYR A 67 -7.29 -1.52 12.94
CA TYR A 67 -7.54 -2.26 14.16
C TYR A 67 -7.06 -3.71 14.06
N GLU A 68 -7.35 -4.37 12.93
CA GLU A 68 -6.93 -5.75 12.67
C GLU A 68 -5.41 -5.92 12.68
N TYR A 69 -4.66 -4.95 12.13
CA TYR A 69 -3.20 -4.99 12.05
C TYR A 69 -2.50 -4.11 13.10
N LEU A 70 -3.16 -3.78 14.21
CA LEU A 70 -2.63 -2.85 15.23
C LEU A 70 -1.30 -3.32 15.84
N THR A 71 -1.12 -4.64 15.99
CA THR A 71 0.06 -5.27 16.58
C THR A 71 1.23 -5.42 15.60
N VAL A 72 1.02 -5.16 14.30
CA VAL A 72 2.07 -5.28 13.29
C VAL A 72 2.98 -4.05 13.35
N GLU A 73 4.21 -4.23 13.82
CA GLU A 73 5.20 -3.17 13.99
C GLU A 73 6.19 -3.04 12.82
N ASN A 74 6.23 -4.03 11.92
CA ASN A 74 7.06 -3.98 10.72
C ASN A 74 6.25 -3.47 9.51
N PRO A 75 6.66 -2.39 8.83
CA PRO A 75 5.95 -1.89 7.65
C PRO A 75 5.94 -2.88 6.48
N LEU A 76 6.99 -3.69 6.30
CA LEU A 76 7.05 -4.74 5.28
C LEU A 76 6.00 -5.82 5.55
N GLU A 77 5.89 -6.26 6.80
CA GLU A 77 4.90 -7.26 7.20
C GLU A 77 3.47 -6.73 7.00
N LEU A 78 3.20 -5.49 7.43
CA LEU A 78 1.90 -4.85 7.18
C LEU A 78 1.58 -4.78 5.68
N TRP A 79 2.57 -4.40 4.88
CA TRP A 79 2.43 -4.33 3.43
C TRP A 79 2.15 -5.71 2.81
N GLN A 80 2.83 -6.76 3.26
CA GLN A 80 2.63 -8.14 2.81
C GLN A 80 1.24 -8.66 3.19
N ASN A 81 0.82 -8.50 4.45
CA ASN A 81 -0.50 -8.92 4.91
C ASN A 81 -1.63 -8.27 4.10
N LEU A 82 -1.50 -6.96 3.80
CA LEU A 82 -2.44 -6.26 2.91
C LEU A 82 -2.37 -6.80 1.48
N ASN A 83 -1.19 -7.12 0.96
CA ASN A 83 -1.07 -7.69 -0.38
C ASN A 83 -1.69 -9.08 -0.50
N ASP A 84 -1.46 -9.94 0.48
CA ASP A 84 -1.92 -11.33 0.49
C ASP A 84 -3.45 -11.37 0.61
N ARG A 85 -4.01 -10.54 1.49
CA ARG A 85 -5.48 -10.42 1.65
C ARG A 85 -6.18 -10.05 0.33
N PHE A 86 -5.61 -9.10 -0.40
CA PHE A 86 -6.22 -8.56 -1.63
C PHE A 86 -5.56 -9.10 -2.91
N GLU A 87 -4.74 -10.15 -2.82
CA GLU A 87 -4.00 -10.71 -3.96
C GLU A 87 -4.95 -11.18 -5.07
N HIS A 88 -6.09 -11.73 -4.68
CA HIS A 88 -7.13 -12.22 -5.58
C HIS A 88 -7.65 -11.12 -6.54
N LEU A 89 -7.61 -9.84 -6.15
CA LEU A 89 -8.00 -8.72 -7.03
C LEU A 89 -6.96 -8.43 -8.11
N LYS A 90 -5.69 -8.78 -7.90
CA LYS A 90 -4.65 -8.66 -8.94
C LYS A 90 -4.91 -9.67 -10.07
N ALA A 91 -5.47 -10.83 -9.75
CA ALA A 91 -5.80 -11.86 -10.74
C ALA A 91 -7.02 -11.49 -11.61
N VAL A 92 -7.96 -10.69 -11.09
CA VAL A 92 -9.22 -10.32 -11.80
C VAL A 92 -8.97 -9.30 -12.92
N VAL A 93 -7.88 -8.55 -12.90
CA VAL A 93 -7.56 -7.52 -13.92
C VAL A 93 -6.80 -8.09 -15.14
N LEU A 94 -6.48 -9.38 -15.16
CA LEU A 94 -6.02 -10.04 -16.38
C LEU A 94 -7.20 -10.21 -17.35
N PRO A 95 -7.16 -9.62 -18.57
CA PRO A 95 -8.12 -9.98 -19.58
C PRO A 95 -7.90 -11.45 -19.92
N LYS A 96 -8.98 -12.23 -19.95
CA LYS A 96 -9.06 -13.47 -20.74
C LYS A 96 -8.80 -13.11 -22.20
N ALA A 97 -7.55 -12.96 -22.59
CA ALA A 97 -7.11 -12.73 -23.96
C ALA A 97 -5.90 -13.62 -24.21
N LEU A 98 -6.13 -14.94 -24.23
CA LEU A 98 -5.21 -15.93 -24.77
C LEU A 98 -5.92 -17.29 -24.94
N ASN A 99 -7.15 -17.25 -25.45
CA ASN A 99 -7.82 -18.41 -26.03
C ASN A 99 -8.63 -17.89 -27.23
N ASP A 100 -7.92 -17.67 -28.34
CA ASP A 100 -8.38 -17.89 -29.71
C ASP A 100 -7.13 -18.08 -30.60
#